data_AF-A0A453CUU2-F1
#
_entry.id   AF-A0A453CUU2-F1
#
_cell.length_a   1.000
_cell.length_b   1.000
_cell.length_c   1.000
_cell.angle_alpha   90.00
_cell.angle_beta   90.00
_cell.angle_gamma   90.00
#
_symmetry.space_group_name_H-M   'P 1'
#
loop_
_entity.id
_entity.type
_entity.pdbx_description
1 polymer ?
#
loop_
_entity_poly.entity_id
_entity_poly.type
_entity_poly.pdbx_seq_one_letter_code
_entity_poly.pdbx_strand_id
1 'polypeptide(L)'
;AIAQGAKAGAGKVIIIDAVVGSPSHSQVLEAQVLMDMQMMMLFMSKEREELNWQKIFMEAGFSHYKIQPVLGMRSIIQLYP
;
A
#
# COMPACT_ATOMS: atom_id res chain seq x y z
N ALA A 1 -2.07 14.51 38.34
CA ALA A 1 -2.14 14.81 36.90
C ALA A 1 -0.73 14.79 36.35
N ILE A 2 -0.33 13.71 35.66
CA ILE A 2 0.98 13.65 34.99
C ILE A 2 0.72 14.15 33.57
N ALA A 3 1.33 15.29 33.24
CA ALA A 3 1.33 15.86 31.91
C ALA A 3 1.97 14.84 30.95
N GLN A 4 1.16 14.22 30.09
CA GLN A 4 1.68 13.54 28.92
C GLN A 4 2.16 14.62 27.95
N GLY A 5 3.48 14.64 27.73
CA GLY A 5 4.15 15.58 26.86
C GLY A 5 3.52 15.65 25.48
N ALA A 6 3.58 16.84 24.88
CA ALA A 6 3.17 17.10 23.51
C ALA A 6 3.67 15.99 22.57
N LYS A 7 2.75 15.28 21.90
CA LYS A 7 3.08 14.27 20.87
C LYS A 7 3.91 14.94 19.78
N ALA A 8 5.22 14.69 19.78
CA ALA A 8 6.02 14.77 18.56
C ALA A 8 5.26 13.99 17.48
N GLY A 9 5.01 14.62 16.33
CA GLY A 9 4.05 14.15 15.33
C GLY A 9 4.14 12.65 15.10
N ALA A 10 3.00 11.96 15.20
CA ALA A 10 2.94 10.51 15.05
C ALA A 10 3.67 10.09 13.76
N GLY A 11 4.65 9.18 13.88
CA GLY A 11 5.37 8.65 12.73
C GLY A 11 4.42 7.99 11.74
N LYS A 12 4.79 7.94 10.46
CA LYS A 12 4.02 7.24 9.42
C LYS A 12 4.88 6.23 8.68
N VAL A 13 4.28 5.15 8.19
CA VAL A 13 4.95 4.18 7.30
C VAL A 13 4.54 4.46 5.87
N ILE A 14 5.50 4.41 4.94
CA ILE A 14 5.25 4.55 3.51
C ILE A 14 5.68 3.24 2.83
N ILE A 15 4.76 2.65 2.08
CA ILE A 15 4.99 1.50 1.20
C ILE A 15 4.82 1.98 -0.23
N ILE A 16 5.72 1.58 -1.12
CA ILE A 16 5.60 1.81 -2.56
C ILE A 16 5.49 0.46 -3.24
N ASP A 17 4.28 0.11 -3.66
CA ASP A 17 4.01 -1.20 -4.24
C ASP A 17 2.82 -1.15 -5.21
N ALA A 18 2.65 -2.18 -6.04
CA ALA A 18 1.46 -2.29 -6.87
C ALA A 18 0.22 -2.58 -6.00
N VAL A 19 -0.92 -2.02 -6.42
CA VAL A 19 -2.22 -2.31 -5.84
C VAL A 19 -3.14 -2.72 -6.97
N VAL A 20 -3.41 -4.03 -7.05
CA VAL A 20 -4.21 -4.62 -8.13
C VAL A 20 -5.63 -4.06 -8.06
N GLY A 21 -6.17 -3.67 -9.22
CA GLY A 21 -7.51 -3.09 -9.31
C GLY A 21 -7.62 -1.66 -8.79
N SER A 22 -6.52 -1.03 -8.35
CA SER A 22 -6.54 0.42 -8.10
C SER A 22 -6.89 1.16 -9.40
N PRO A 23 -7.61 2.29 -9.31
CA PRO A 23 -7.87 3.16 -10.46
C PRO A 23 -6.58 3.90 -10.86
N SER A 24 -5.55 3.13 -11.23
CA SER A 24 -4.49 3.62 -12.07
C SER A 24 -5.12 3.90 -13.44
N HIS A 25 -4.73 5.01 -14.06
CA HIS A 25 -5.24 5.41 -15.37
C HIS A 25 -5.26 4.18 -16.30
N SER A 26 -6.39 3.92 -16.97
CA SER A 26 -6.65 2.71 -17.77
C SER A 26 -5.51 2.25 -18.68
N GLN A 27 -4.60 3.16 -19.01
CA GLN A 27 -3.36 2.95 -19.75
C GLN A 27 -2.30 2.08 -19.03
N VAL A 28 -2.45 1.79 -17.72
CA VAL A 28 -1.41 1.11 -16.92
C VAL A 28 -1.81 -0.28 -16.44
N LEU A 29 -3.06 -0.71 -16.67
CA LEU A 29 -3.56 -2.01 -16.24
C LEU A 29 -2.74 -3.17 -16.80
N GLU A 30 -2.41 -3.14 -18.09
CA GLU A 30 -1.60 -4.18 -18.74
C GLU A 30 -0.21 -4.33 -18.10
N ALA A 31 0.41 -3.22 -17.71
CA ALA A 31 1.70 -3.22 -17.03
C ALA A 31 1.61 -3.80 -15.60
N GLN A 32 0.51 -3.53 -14.87
CA GLN A 32 0.26 -4.12 -13.56
C GLN A 32 0.08 -5.65 -13.65
N VAL A 33 -0.68 -6.12 -14.64
CA VAL A 33 -0.88 -7.56 -14.87
C VAL A 33 0.43 -8.23 -15.30
N LEU A 34 1.24 -7.59 -16.14
CA LEU A 34 2.58 -8.08 -16.48
C LEU A 34 3.48 -8.18 -15.23
N MET A 35 3.45 -7.18 -14.36
CA MET A 35 4.19 -7.18 -13.10
C MET A 35 3.75 -8.33 -12.18
N ASP A 36 2.45 -8.57 -12.03
CA ASP A 36 1.94 -9.70 -11.24
C ASP A 36 2.43 -11.05 -11.77
N MET A 37 2.37 -11.27 -13.09
CA MET A 37 2.94 -12.46 -13.72
C MET A 37 4.45 -12.59 -13.49
N GLN A 38 5.20 -11.49 -13.59
CA GLN A 38 6.64 -11.48 -13.34
C GLN A 38 6.96 -11.86 -11.89
N MET A 39 6.20 -11.34 -10.91
CA MET A 39 6.38 -11.67 -9.50
C MET A 39 6.07 -13.13 -9.20
N MET A 40 5.05 -13.69 -9.86
CA MET A 40 4.74 -15.13 -9.78
C MET A 40 5.87 -15.98 -10.35
N MET A 41 6.38 -15.65 -11.53
CA MET A 41 7.41 -16.45 -12.21
C MET A 41 8.77 -16.38 -11.51
N LEU A 42 9.19 -15.19 -11.05
CA LEU A 42 10.54 -14.98 -10.52
C LEU A 42 10.64 -15.25 -9.02
N PHE A 43 9.57 -15.01 -8.27
CA PHE A 43 9.61 -15.01 -6.80
C PHE A 43 8.53 -15.87 -6.15
N MET A 44 7.71 -16.58 -6.95
CA MET A 44 6.54 -17.31 -6.45
C MET A 44 5.62 -16.43 -5.58
N SER A 45 5.59 -15.12 -5.90
CA SER A 45 4.84 -14.09 -5.19
C SER A 45 3.67 -13.61 -6.03
N LYS A 46 2.75 -12.87 -5.43
CA LYS A 46 1.65 -12.21 -6.13
C LYS A 46 1.48 -10.78 -5.64
N GLU A 47 1.04 -9.91 -6.53
CA GLU A 47 0.62 -8.57 -6.17
C GLU A 47 -0.71 -8.62 -5.39
N ARG A 48 -0.97 -7.57 -4.61
CA ARG A 48 -2.11 -7.54 -3.68
C ARG A 48 -3.16 -6.52 -4.12
N GLU A 49 -4.41 -6.94 -4.07
CA GLU A 49 -5.56 -6.04 -4.12
C GLU A 49 -5.67 -5.20 -2.84
N GLU A 50 -6.39 -4.08 -2.90
CA GLU A 50 -6.57 -3.17 -1.77
C GLU A 50 -7.15 -3.85 -0.53
N LEU A 51 -8.10 -4.79 -0.67
CA LEU A 51 -8.69 -5.50 0.47
C LEU A 51 -7.67 -6.37 1.22
N ASN A 52 -6.72 -6.98 0.49
CA ASN A 52 -5.63 -7.76 1.09
C ASN A 52 -4.66 -6.85 1.85
N TRP A 53 -4.33 -5.69 1.27
CA TRP A 53 -3.53 -4.66 1.92
C TRP A 53 -4.21 -4.14 3.18
N GLN A 54 -5.50 -3.80 3.11
CA GLN A 54 -6.29 -3.35 4.25
C GLN A 54 -6.22 -4.36 5.40
N LYS A 55 -6.42 -5.66 5.12
CA LYS A 55 -6.33 -6.70 6.14
C LYS A 55 -4.99 -6.68 6.86
N ILE A 56 -3.88 -6.62 6.13
CA ILE A 56 -2.52 -6.56 6.69
C ILE A 56 -2.35 -5.32 7.58
N PHE A 57 -2.84 -4.16 7.14
CA PHE A 57 -2.70 -2.92 7.91
C PHE A 57 -3.46 -2.97 9.24
N MET A 58 -4.68 -3.49 9.21
CA MET A 58 -5.52 -3.63 10.41
C MET A 58 -4.93 -4.66 11.38
N GLU A 59 -4.44 -5.80 10.87
CA GLU A 59 -3.78 -6.83 11.69
C GLU A 59 -2.46 -6.34 12.29
N ALA A 60 -1.75 -5.44 11.60
CA ALA A 60 -0.53 -4.79 12.11
C ALA A 60 -0.80 -3.66 13.12
N GLY A 61 -2.07 -3.31 13.38
CA GLY A 61 -2.47 -2.33 14.38
C GLY A 61 -2.46 -0.87 13.91
N PHE A 62 -2.45 -0.61 12.59
CA PHE A 62 -2.60 0.75 12.07
C PHE A 62 -4.06 1.20 12.13
N SER A 63 -4.29 2.46 12.52
CA SER A 63 -5.62 3.05 12.60
C SER A 63 -6.19 3.44 11.23
N HIS A 64 -5.32 3.87 10.30
CA HIS A 64 -5.75 4.39 9.01
C HIS A 64 -4.69 4.20 7.92
N TYR A 65 -5.15 4.17 6.67
CA TYR A 65 -4.27 4.14 5.50
C TYR A 65 -4.81 5.00 4.35
N LYS A 66 -3.90 5.45 3.48
CA LYS A 66 -4.21 6.17 2.25
C LYS A 66 -3.41 5.61 1.09
N ILE A 67 -4.08 5.22 0.01
CA ILE A 67 -3.45 4.75 -1.24
C ILE A 67 -3.53 5.85 -2.30
N GLN A 68 -2.42 6.08 -3.00
CA GLN A 68 -2.29 7.06 -4.08
C GLN A 68 -1.62 6.41 -5.30
N PRO A 69 -2.37 6.08 -6.38
CA PRO A 69 -1.81 5.48 -7.60
C PRO A 69 -1.14 6.54 -8.48
N VAL A 70 -0.03 7.13 -8.00
CA VAL A 70 0.66 8.27 -8.64
C VAL A 70 2.01 7.89 -9.28
N LEU A 71 2.43 6.62 -9.19
CA LEU A 71 3.74 6.15 -9.65
C LEU A 71 3.60 5.09 -10.75
N GLY A 72 2.90 5.43 -11.83
CA GLY A 72 2.64 4.51 -12.94
C GLY A 72 1.88 3.28 -12.45
N MET A 73 2.49 2.09 -12.56
CA MET A 73 1.88 0.82 -12.12
C MET A 73 1.89 0.63 -10.60
N ARG A 74 2.64 1.46 -9.87
CA ARG A 74 2.75 1.41 -8.41
C ARG A 74 1.97 2.53 -7.73
N SER A 75 1.64 2.29 -6.48
CA SER A 75 0.96 3.22 -5.59
C SER A 75 1.84 3.58 -4.41
N ILE A 76 1.62 4.79 -3.87
CA ILE A 76 2.13 5.17 -2.55
C ILE A 76 1.04 4.82 -1.55
N ILE A 77 1.37 3.95 -0.58
CA ILE A 77 0.48 3.56 0.50
C ILE A 77 1.05 4.14 1.80
N GLN A 78 0.29 5.04 2.42
CA GLN A 78 0.65 5.70 3.67
C GLN A 78 -0.13 5.07 4.81
N LEU A 79 0.57 4.59 5.85
CA LEU A 79 -0.04 4.01 7.05
C LEU A 79 0.17 4.95 8.25
N TYR A 80 -0.88 5.08 9.04
CA TYR A 80 -0.92 5.94 10.22
C TYR A 80 -1.17 5.09 11.48
N PRO A 81 -0.40 5.28 12.56
CA PRO A 81 -0.59 4.58 13.83
C PRO A 81 -2.02 4.73 14.36
#